data_AF-A0A764MPL2-F1
#
_entry.id   AF-A0A764MPL2-F1
#
_cell.length_a   1.000
_cell.length_b   1.000
_cell.length_c   1.000
_cell.angle_alpha   90.00
_cell.angle_beta   90.00
_cell.angle_gamma   90.00
#
_symmetry.space_group_name_H-M   'P 1'
#
loop_
_entity.id
_entity.type
_entity.pdbx_description
1 polymer ?
#
loop_
_entity_poly.entity_id
_entity_poly.type
_entity_poly.pdbx_seq_one_letter_code
_entity_poly.pdbx_strand_id
1 'polypeptide(L)'
;MSNNLSQATNGLLMQLVMDLKSGYLRRCEALGLSREEMQMLQGLSIEEIHYLSNSEVSVLRLDINHNNLVRMLQQARTEQKRLQRIDRALALGGSIELMAFYFGLSSVDVAARRRISGIDVRPGRGITLSDDENSELWRLWQKAGINDVESADGLDVMMLCAEQMNIPLTAVWHAVRGWHTAGSPEQVRNAS
;
A
#
# COMPACT_ATOMS: atom_id res chain seq x y z
N MET A 1 -22.58 -11.28 -29.51
CA MET A 1 -21.93 -10.87 -28.24
C MET A 1 -21.79 -9.35 -28.09
N SER A 2 -22.11 -8.56 -29.12
CA SER A 2 -22.10 -7.09 -29.14
C SER A 2 -23.25 -6.41 -28.37
N ASN A 3 -24.43 -7.03 -28.28
CA ASN A 3 -25.60 -6.41 -27.62
C ASN A 3 -25.40 -6.09 -26.13
N ASN A 4 -24.62 -6.89 -25.39
CA ASN A 4 -24.38 -6.62 -23.97
C ASN A 4 -23.50 -5.38 -23.76
N LEU A 5 -22.55 -5.12 -24.67
CA LEU A 5 -21.69 -3.94 -24.58
C LEU A 5 -22.46 -2.69 -24.98
N SER A 6 -23.26 -2.75 -26.05
CA SER A 6 -24.16 -1.65 -26.44
C SER A 6 -25.17 -1.32 -25.33
N GLN A 7 -25.73 -2.32 -24.63
CA GLN A 7 -26.62 -2.07 -23.49
C GLN A 7 -25.90 -1.40 -22.30
N ALA A 8 -24.66 -1.83 -21.98
CA ALA A 8 -23.88 -1.21 -20.92
C ALA A 8 -23.48 0.25 -21.26
N THR A 9 -23.14 0.52 -22.53
CA THR A 9 -22.83 1.89 -22.98
C THR A 9 -24.07 2.78 -23.05
N ASN A 10 -25.24 2.22 -23.40
CA ASN A 10 -26.51 2.94 -23.32
C ASN A 10 -26.88 3.31 -21.86
N GLY A 11 -26.59 2.41 -20.90
CA GLY A 11 -26.73 2.73 -19.47
C GLY A 11 -25.83 3.88 -19.01
N LEU A 12 -24.58 3.92 -19.49
CA LEU A 12 -23.67 5.04 -19.23
C LEU A 12 -24.15 6.35 -19.85
N LEU A 13 -24.69 6.32 -21.07
CA LEU A 13 -25.28 7.49 -21.71
C LEU A 13 -26.50 8.00 -20.93
N MET A 14 -27.34 7.11 -20.42
CA MET A 14 -28.46 7.52 -19.57
C MET A 14 -27.99 8.15 -18.26
N GLN A 15 -26.95 7.58 -17.62
CA GLN A 15 -26.35 8.17 -16.43
C GLN A 15 -25.79 9.57 -16.73
N LEU A 16 -25.15 9.77 -17.89
CA LEU A 16 -24.65 11.07 -18.32
C LEU A 16 -25.79 12.10 -18.51
N VAL A 17 -26.91 11.69 -19.13
CA VAL A 17 -28.09 12.56 -19.29
C VAL A 17 -28.68 12.93 -17.92
N MET A 18 -28.73 11.98 -16.98
CA MET A 18 -29.19 12.25 -15.61
C MET A 18 -28.23 13.16 -14.84
N ASP A 19 -26.92 12.96 -15.00
CA ASP A 19 -25.88 13.80 -14.41
C ASP A 19 -25.98 15.25 -14.95
N LEU A 20 -26.22 15.41 -16.26
CA LEU A 20 -26.49 16.69 -16.92
C LEU A 20 -27.73 17.38 -16.35
N LYS A 21 -28.86 16.64 -16.25
CA LYS A 21 -30.11 17.16 -15.67
C LYS A 21 -29.96 17.54 -14.19
N SER A 22 -29.03 16.89 -13.48
CA SER A 22 -28.72 17.15 -12.07
C SER A 22 -27.68 18.27 -11.87
N GLY A 23 -27.12 18.83 -12.95
CA GLY A 23 -26.16 19.94 -12.91
C GLY A 23 -24.69 19.54 -12.78
N TYR A 24 -24.33 18.26 -12.94
CA TYR A 24 -22.95 17.78 -12.87
C TYR A 24 -22.15 18.02 -14.17
N LEU A 25 -22.13 19.26 -14.65
CA LEU A 25 -21.50 19.65 -15.93
C LEU A 25 -20.01 19.30 -15.99
N ARG A 26 -19.24 19.55 -14.92
CA ARG A 26 -17.79 19.24 -14.86
C ARG A 26 -17.48 17.75 -15.07
N ARG A 27 -18.36 16.87 -14.61
CA ARG A 27 -18.19 15.43 -14.77
C ARG A 27 -18.41 15.00 -16.22
N CYS A 28 -19.36 15.64 -16.90
CA CYS A 28 -19.67 15.39 -18.30
C CYS A 28 -18.52 15.89 -19.20
N GLU A 29 -17.97 17.08 -18.90
CA GLU A 29 -16.76 17.59 -19.57
C GLU A 29 -15.55 16.67 -19.36
N ALA A 30 -15.34 16.16 -18.14
CA ALA A 30 -14.24 15.23 -17.84
C ALA A 30 -14.38 13.89 -18.57
N LEU A 31 -15.59 13.50 -18.97
CA LEU A 31 -15.87 12.31 -19.78
C LEU A 31 -15.74 12.58 -21.29
N GLY A 32 -15.47 13.82 -21.68
CA GLY A 32 -15.18 14.20 -23.07
C GLY A 32 -16.36 14.78 -23.85
N LEU A 33 -17.49 15.08 -23.21
CA LEU A 33 -18.63 15.73 -23.88
C LEU A 33 -18.32 17.20 -24.19
N SER A 34 -18.56 17.61 -25.44
CA SER A 34 -18.50 19.00 -25.85
C SER A 34 -19.69 19.79 -25.27
N ARG A 35 -19.57 21.12 -25.26
CA ARG A 35 -20.67 21.98 -24.82
C ARG A 35 -21.91 21.87 -25.71
N GLU A 36 -21.73 21.72 -27.02
CA GLU A 36 -22.87 21.50 -27.94
C GLU A 36 -23.55 20.16 -27.65
N GLU A 37 -22.77 19.10 -27.43
CA GLU A 37 -23.29 17.76 -27.11
C GLU A 37 -24.08 17.76 -25.79
N MET A 38 -23.59 18.46 -24.78
CA MET A 38 -24.31 18.62 -23.51
C MET A 38 -25.66 19.33 -23.68
N GLN A 39 -25.74 20.36 -24.54
CA GLN A 39 -27.00 21.05 -24.83
C GLN A 39 -27.99 20.14 -25.56
N MET A 40 -27.51 19.36 -26.54
CA MET A 40 -28.34 18.39 -27.27
C MET A 40 -28.89 17.32 -26.32
N LEU A 41 -28.04 16.75 -25.45
CA LEU A 41 -28.45 15.74 -24.47
C LEU A 41 -29.44 16.28 -23.43
N GLN A 42 -29.32 17.55 -23.05
CA GLN A 42 -30.23 18.19 -22.08
C GLN A 42 -31.64 18.40 -22.67
N GLY A 43 -31.72 18.64 -23.98
CA GLY A 43 -32.99 18.87 -24.71
C GLY A 43 -33.74 17.60 -25.13
N LEU A 44 -33.19 16.41 -24.90
CA LEU A 44 -33.81 15.15 -25.34
C LEU A 44 -35.15 14.89 -24.65
N SER A 45 -36.14 14.52 -25.46
CA SER A 45 -37.42 13.98 -25.02
C SER A 45 -37.30 12.54 -24.53
N ILE A 46 -38.34 12.06 -23.85
CA ILE A 46 -38.41 10.68 -23.35
C ILE A 46 -38.36 9.66 -24.51
N GLU A 47 -38.98 9.98 -25.64
CA GLU A 47 -39.01 9.12 -26.82
C GLU A 47 -37.63 9.00 -27.47
N GLU A 48 -36.89 10.10 -27.57
CA GLU A 48 -35.52 10.11 -28.12
C GLU A 48 -34.55 9.37 -27.19
N ILE A 49 -34.70 9.51 -25.86
CA ILE A 49 -33.93 8.73 -24.88
C ILE A 49 -34.24 7.24 -25.04
N HIS A 50 -35.51 6.87 -25.19
CA HIS A 50 -35.91 5.47 -25.39
C HIS A 50 -35.36 4.91 -26.72
N TYR A 51 -35.33 5.72 -27.78
CA TYR A 51 -34.72 5.35 -29.05
C TYR A 51 -33.21 5.11 -28.91
N LEU A 52 -32.49 6.03 -28.27
CA LEU A 52 -31.04 5.89 -28.03
C LEU A 52 -30.73 4.68 -27.14
N SER A 53 -31.56 4.43 -26.11
CA SER A 53 -31.36 3.31 -25.19
C SER A 53 -31.54 1.93 -25.85
N ASN A 54 -32.35 1.84 -26.90
CA ASN A 54 -32.59 0.61 -27.65
C ASN A 54 -31.76 0.51 -28.93
N SER A 55 -30.89 1.50 -29.21
CA SER A 55 -30.00 1.47 -30.35
C SER A 55 -28.97 0.35 -30.21
N GLU A 56 -28.76 -0.43 -31.29
CA GLU A 56 -27.72 -1.46 -31.36
C GLU A 56 -26.31 -0.85 -31.56
N VAL A 57 -26.24 0.42 -31.96
CA VAL A 57 -24.99 1.15 -32.22
C VAL A 57 -24.50 1.82 -30.95
N SER A 58 -23.31 1.42 -30.47
CA SER A 58 -22.67 2.03 -29.30
C SER A 58 -22.12 3.41 -29.66
N VAL A 59 -22.58 4.44 -28.95
CA VAL A 59 -22.05 5.82 -29.05
C VAL A 59 -20.72 5.96 -28.29
N LEU A 60 -20.48 5.10 -27.30
CA LEU A 60 -19.28 5.13 -26.47
C LEU A 60 -18.30 4.03 -26.90
N ARG A 61 -17.02 4.38 -26.94
CA ARG A 61 -15.91 3.43 -27.04
C ARG A 61 -15.29 3.26 -25.65
N LEU A 62 -15.49 2.10 -25.04
CA LEU A 62 -14.81 1.74 -23.80
C LEU A 62 -13.49 1.05 -24.15
N ASP A 63 -12.38 1.65 -23.76
CA ASP A 63 -11.05 1.03 -23.87
C ASP A 63 -10.43 0.92 -22.48
N ILE A 64 -9.84 -0.23 -22.17
CA ILE A 64 -9.14 -0.42 -20.91
C ILE A 64 -7.72 0.04 -21.12
N ASN A 65 -7.32 1.09 -20.38
CA ASN A 65 -5.92 1.47 -20.34
C ASN A 65 -5.11 0.41 -19.58
N HIS A 66 -4.58 -0.58 -20.31
CA HIS A 66 -3.85 -1.71 -19.77
C HIS A 66 -2.60 -1.28 -18.98
N ASN A 67 -1.94 -0.19 -19.39
CA ASN A 67 -0.77 0.33 -18.68
C ASN A 67 -1.13 0.83 -17.29
N ASN A 68 -2.21 1.62 -17.17
CA ASN A 68 -2.69 2.10 -15.89
C ASN A 68 -3.21 0.95 -15.01
N LEU A 69 -3.96 0.02 -15.60
CA LEU A 69 -4.46 -1.15 -14.89
C LEU A 69 -3.33 -1.96 -14.26
N VAL A 70 -2.30 -2.31 -15.04
CA VAL A 70 -1.15 -3.08 -14.54
C VAL A 70 -0.41 -2.32 -13.45
N ARG A 71 -0.21 -1.00 -13.60
CA ARG A 71 0.41 -0.16 -12.57
C ARG A 71 -0.40 -0.14 -11.27
N MET A 72 -1.71 0.04 -11.36
CA MET A 72 -2.60 0.01 -10.18
C MET A 72 -2.57 -1.36 -9.49
N LEU A 73 -2.58 -2.45 -10.25
CA LEU A 73 -2.48 -3.81 -9.70
C LEU A 73 -1.15 -4.05 -8.99
N GLN A 74 -0.04 -3.59 -9.57
CA GLN A 74 1.28 -3.68 -8.95
C GLN A 74 1.34 -2.86 -7.65
N GLN A 75 0.84 -1.63 -7.68
CA GLN A 75 0.80 -0.75 -6.51
C GLN A 75 -0.06 -1.35 -5.39
N ALA A 76 -1.24 -1.90 -5.73
CA ALA A 76 -2.10 -2.57 -4.76
C ALA A 76 -1.41 -3.76 -4.09
N ARG A 77 -0.68 -4.58 -4.86
CA ARG A 77 0.10 -5.70 -4.32
C ARG A 77 1.25 -5.23 -3.42
N THR A 78 1.96 -4.19 -3.81
CA THR A 78 3.04 -3.61 -3.00
C THR A 78 2.50 -3.07 -1.68
N GLU A 79 1.37 -2.36 -1.71
CA GLU A 79 0.75 -1.83 -0.48
C GLU A 79 0.23 -2.97 0.42
N GLN A 80 -0.36 -4.01 -0.16
CA GLN A 80 -0.77 -5.19 0.61
C GLN A 80 0.42 -5.86 1.31
N LYS A 81 1.56 -6.02 0.63
CA LYS A 81 2.79 -6.54 1.25
C LYS A 81 3.29 -5.62 2.36
N ARG A 82 3.24 -4.30 2.16
CA ARG A 82 3.63 -3.32 3.19
C ARG A 82 2.76 -3.46 4.45
N LEU A 83 1.45 -3.59 4.28
CA LEU A 83 0.52 -3.80 5.40
C LEU A 83 0.80 -5.12 6.14
N GLN A 84 1.04 -6.21 5.41
CA GLN A 84 1.41 -7.50 6.02
C GLN A 84 2.70 -7.40 6.84
N ARG A 85 3.72 -6.68 6.34
CA ARG A 85 4.96 -6.44 7.09
C ARG A 85 4.73 -5.63 8.36
N ILE A 86 3.84 -4.62 8.32
CA ILE A 86 3.46 -3.84 9.51
C ILE A 86 2.85 -4.76 10.56
N ASP A 87 1.85 -5.56 10.17
CA ASP A 87 1.11 -6.39 11.12
C ASP A 87 2.03 -7.49 11.70
N ARG A 88 2.90 -8.07 10.87
CA ARG A 88 3.93 -9.02 11.31
C ARG A 88 4.93 -8.39 12.28
N ALA A 89 5.45 -7.21 11.96
CA ALA A 89 6.38 -6.49 12.83
C ALA A 89 5.75 -6.16 14.19
N LEU A 90 4.48 -5.77 14.21
CA LEU A 90 3.74 -5.53 15.46
C LEU A 90 3.55 -6.81 16.27
N ALA A 91 3.17 -7.92 15.62
CA ALA A 91 2.99 -9.21 16.27
C ALA A 91 4.29 -9.73 16.91
N LEU A 92 5.44 -9.47 16.29
CA LEU A 92 6.76 -9.81 16.82
C LEU A 92 7.29 -8.82 17.87
N GLY A 93 6.47 -7.89 18.33
CA GLY A 93 6.84 -6.95 19.39
C GLY A 93 7.67 -5.75 18.91
N GLY A 94 7.56 -5.36 17.65
CA GLY A 94 8.22 -4.16 17.11
C GLY A 94 7.81 -2.88 17.84
N SER A 95 8.79 -2.11 18.31
CA SER A 95 8.65 -0.87 19.08
C SER A 95 8.10 0.28 18.24
N ILE A 96 7.57 1.32 18.91
CA ILE A 96 7.09 2.54 18.21
C ILE A 96 8.21 3.16 17.38
N GLU A 97 9.45 3.16 17.88
CA GLU A 97 10.62 3.67 17.16
C GLU A 97 10.91 2.88 15.88
N LEU A 98 10.90 1.54 15.95
CA LEU A 98 11.07 0.67 14.79
C LEU A 98 9.97 0.90 13.75
N MET A 99 8.72 1.00 14.21
CA MET A 99 7.57 1.23 13.34
C MET A 99 7.61 2.61 12.67
N ALA A 100 8.08 3.64 13.38
CA ALA A 100 8.30 4.97 12.81
C ALA A 100 9.43 4.95 11.78
N PHE A 101 10.52 4.22 12.06
CA PHE A 101 11.69 4.12 11.18
C PHE A 101 11.37 3.43 9.84
N TYR A 102 10.79 2.22 9.87
CA TYR A 102 10.56 1.45 8.63
C TYR A 102 9.26 1.81 7.90
N PHE A 103 8.24 2.31 8.62
CA PHE A 103 6.91 2.48 8.06
C PHE A 103 6.36 3.90 8.16
N GLY A 104 7.10 4.83 8.80
CA GLY A 104 6.65 6.22 8.99
C GLY A 104 5.40 6.35 9.87
N LEU A 105 5.08 5.33 10.68
CA LEU A 105 3.88 5.32 11.50
C LEU A 105 4.05 6.18 12.76
N SER A 106 3.01 6.92 13.12
CA SER A 106 2.99 7.65 14.39
C SER A 106 2.76 6.72 15.58
N SER A 107 3.08 7.19 16.79
CA SER A 107 2.78 6.47 18.03
C SER A 107 1.29 6.16 18.20
N VAL A 108 0.42 7.06 17.72
CA VAL A 108 -1.04 6.90 17.73
C VAL A 108 -1.47 5.76 16.81
N ASP A 109 -0.93 5.72 15.58
CA ASP A 109 -1.25 4.66 14.62
C ASP A 109 -0.80 3.29 15.12
N VAL A 110 0.38 3.21 15.72
CA VAL A 110 0.93 1.99 16.32
C VAL A 110 0.05 1.52 17.48
N ALA A 111 -0.35 2.42 18.38
CA ALA A 111 -1.22 2.08 19.51
C ALA A 111 -2.62 1.62 19.05
N ALA A 112 -3.19 2.30 18.06
CA ALA A 112 -4.48 1.92 17.48
C ALA A 112 -4.42 0.53 16.83
N ARG A 113 -3.41 0.25 16.01
CA ARG A 113 -3.21 -1.05 15.36
C ARG A 113 -3.01 -2.18 16.37
N ARG A 114 -2.17 -1.96 17.40
CA ARG A 114 -1.98 -2.95 18.47
C ARG A 114 -3.27 -3.29 19.21
N ARG A 115 -4.10 -2.28 19.50
CA ARG A 115 -5.40 -2.46 20.14
C ARG A 115 -6.34 -3.29 19.27
N ILE A 116 -6.39 -3.02 17.96
CA ILE A 116 -7.22 -3.78 17.01
C ILE A 116 -6.74 -5.23 16.90
N SER A 117 -5.43 -5.46 16.86
CA SER A 117 -4.84 -6.80 16.75
C SER A 117 -4.80 -7.59 18.06
N GLY A 118 -5.32 -7.03 19.17
CA GLY A 118 -5.32 -7.68 20.48
C GLY A 118 -3.94 -7.92 21.08
N ILE A 119 -2.92 -7.15 20.64
CA ILE A 119 -1.55 -7.28 21.13
C ILE A 119 -1.45 -6.50 22.44
N ASP A 120 -1.36 -7.23 23.56
CA ASP A 120 -1.14 -6.64 24.87
C ASP A 120 0.35 -6.32 25.08
N VAL A 121 0.67 -5.03 25.14
CA VAL A 121 2.04 -4.56 25.30
C VAL A 121 2.38 -4.66 26.78
N ARG A 122 3.08 -5.72 27.19
CA ARG A 122 3.64 -5.79 28.54
C ARG A 122 4.61 -4.63 28.72
N PRO A 123 4.35 -3.69 29.66
CA PRO A 123 5.31 -2.64 29.98
C PRO A 123 6.47 -3.30 30.73
N GLY A 124 7.63 -3.39 30.07
CA GLY A 124 8.81 -4.02 30.63
C GLY A 124 10.09 -3.50 29.99
N ARG A 125 11.18 -3.49 30.77
CA ARG A 125 12.53 -3.16 30.30
C ARG A 125 12.86 -4.02 29.08
N GLY A 126 13.38 -3.40 28.03
CA GLY A 126 13.70 -4.07 26.78
C GLY A 126 14.49 -5.37 27.04
N ILE A 127 14.08 -6.44 26.37
CA ILE A 127 14.80 -7.72 26.43
C ILE A 127 16.18 -7.47 25.83
N THR A 128 17.20 -7.56 26.68
CA THR A 128 18.59 -7.58 26.23
C THR A 128 18.92 -9.01 25.87
N LEU A 129 19.43 -9.23 24.66
CA LEU A 129 19.84 -10.57 24.21
C LEU A 129 20.99 -11.06 25.07
N SER A 130 20.98 -12.36 25.38
CA SER A 130 22.15 -13.05 25.94
C SER A 130 23.27 -13.14 24.91
N ASP A 131 24.50 -13.38 25.36
CA ASP A 131 25.66 -13.51 24.46
C ASP A 131 25.50 -14.66 23.45
N ASP A 132 24.85 -15.75 23.86
CA ASP A 132 24.54 -16.91 23.00
C ASP A 132 23.50 -16.55 21.92
N GLU A 133 22.42 -15.85 22.29
CA GLU A 133 21.42 -15.36 21.34
C GLU A 133 22.03 -14.35 20.38
N ASN A 134 22.87 -13.43 20.87
CA ASN A 134 23.53 -12.43 20.04
C ASN A 134 24.47 -13.08 19.00
N SER A 135 25.20 -14.12 19.41
CA SER A 135 26.11 -14.87 18.54
C SER A 135 25.35 -15.66 17.47
N GLU A 136 24.24 -16.30 17.83
CA GLU A 136 23.41 -17.02 16.88
C GLU A 136 22.70 -16.06 15.91
N LEU A 137 22.20 -14.93 16.40
CA LEU A 137 21.61 -13.89 15.55
C LEU A 137 22.63 -13.35 14.54
N TRP A 138 23.87 -13.11 14.96
CA TRP A 138 24.94 -12.65 14.06
C TRP A 138 25.19 -13.66 12.93
N ARG A 139 25.24 -14.95 13.27
CA ARG A 139 25.44 -16.03 12.30
C ARG A 139 24.29 -16.10 11.28
N LEU A 140 23.04 -16.00 11.74
CA LEU A 140 21.86 -15.99 10.87
C LEU A 140 21.85 -14.76 9.96
N TRP A 141 22.20 -13.58 10.50
CA TRP A 141 22.30 -12.33 9.76
C TRP A 141 23.37 -12.40 8.66
N GLN A 142 24.59 -12.86 8.99
CA GLN A 142 25.67 -13.03 8.02
C GLN A 142 25.30 -14.02 6.91
N LYS A 143 24.62 -15.12 7.25
CA LYS A 143 24.14 -16.10 6.26
C LYS A 143 23.12 -15.51 5.29
N ALA A 144 22.32 -14.53 5.72
CA ALA A 144 21.32 -13.88 4.88
C ALA A 144 21.94 -12.95 3.81
N GLY A 145 23.19 -12.51 3.99
CA GLY A 145 23.93 -11.73 2.98
C GLY A 145 23.31 -10.37 2.66
N ILE A 146 22.60 -9.75 3.62
CA ILE A 146 21.98 -8.45 3.44
C ILE A 146 22.99 -7.33 3.66
N ASN A 147 23.15 -6.48 2.64
CA ASN A 147 24.04 -5.32 2.68
C ASN A 147 23.37 -4.07 3.25
N ASP A 148 22.04 -3.97 3.16
CA ASP A 148 21.28 -2.81 3.63
C ASP A 148 20.29 -3.22 4.74
N VAL A 149 20.66 -2.90 5.97
CA VAL A 149 19.89 -3.12 7.19
C VAL A 149 18.57 -2.32 7.17
N GLU A 150 18.56 -1.16 6.53
CA GLU A 150 17.42 -0.24 6.51
C GLU A 150 16.42 -0.56 5.38
N SER A 151 16.79 -1.47 4.49
CA SER A 151 15.91 -1.98 3.44
C SER A 151 14.75 -2.82 3.98
N ALA A 152 13.70 -2.95 3.17
CA ALA A 152 12.57 -3.81 3.48
C ALA A 152 12.96 -5.31 3.55
N ASP A 153 13.98 -5.72 2.79
CA ASP A 153 14.49 -7.09 2.83
C ASP A 153 15.28 -7.32 4.13
N GLY A 154 16.02 -6.30 4.60
CA GLY A 154 16.66 -6.28 5.91
C GLY A 154 15.66 -6.50 7.05
N LEU A 155 14.54 -5.78 7.02
CA LEU A 155 13.45 -5.97 7.97
C LEU A 155 12.85 -7.37 7.91
N ASP A 156 12.64 -7.92 6.70
CA ASP A 156 12.09 -9.28 6.54
C ASP A 156 13.00 -10.34 7.17
N VAL A 157 14.32 -10.20 7.05
CA VAL A 157 15.28 -11.10 7.72
C VAL A 157 15.29 -10.91 9.23
N MET A 158 15.21 -9.67 9.73
CA MET A 158 15.08 -9.44 11.18
C MET A 158 13.82 -10.10 11.74
N MET A 159 12.69 -10.01 11.03
CA MET A 159 11.45 -10.69 11.41
C MET A 159 11.59 -12.21 11.39
N LEU A 160 12.27 -12.77 10.39
CA LEU A 160 12.55 -14.22 10.34
C LEU A 160 13.43 -14.68 11.51
N CYS A 161 14.47 -13.92 11.87
CA CYS A 161 15.31 -14.24 13.02
C CYS A 161 14.53 -14.15 14.34
N ALA A 162 13.70 -13.10 14.50
CA ALA A 162 12.84 -12.93 15.67
C ALA A 162 11.88 -14.12 15.85
N GLU A 163 11.30 -14.63 14.76
CA GLU A 163 10.44 -15.81 14.76
C GLU A 163 11.21 -17.10 15.10
N GLN A 164 12.37 -17.32 14.47
CA GLN A 164 13.16 -18.54 14.67
C GLN A 164 13.70 -18.67 16.09
N MET A 165 14.13 -17.54 16.66
CA MET A 165 14.72 -17.48 18.00
C MET A 165 13.67 -17.18 19.09
N ASN A 166 12.43 -16.88 18.71
CA ASN A 166 11.34 -16.50 19.63
C ASN A 166 11.70 -15.32 20.55
N ILE A 167 12.37 -14.31 19.99
CA ILE A 167 12.80 -13.07 20.65
C ILE A 167 12.06 -11.86 20.05
N PRO A 168 11.85 -10.78 20.80
CA PRO A 168 11.15 -9.61 20.26
C PRO A 168 11.95 -8.95 19.15
N LEU A 169 11.24 -8.52 18.10
CA LEU A 169 11.82 -7.86 16.92
C LEU A 169 12.65 -6.62 17.29
N THR A 170 12.25 -5.89 18.33
CA THR A 170 13.01 -4.73 18.82
C THR A 170 14.40 -5.11 19.34
N ALA A 171 14.56 -6.25 20.00
CA ALA A 171 15.87 -6.69 20.47
C ALA A 171 16.78 -7.06 19.29
N VAL A 172 16.24 -7.76 18.29
CA VAL A 172 16.93 -8.06 17.02
C VAL A 172 17.38 -6.77 16.33
N TRP A 173 16.47 -5.81 16.20
CA TRP A 173 16.76 -4.54 15.51
C TRP A 173 17.88 -3.74 16.19
N HIS A 174 17.88 -3.65 17.53
CA HIS A 174 18.95 -2.98 18.26
C HIS A 174 20.30 -3.69 18.11
N ALA A 175 20.33 -5.02 18.15
CA ALA A 175 21.56 -5.80 17.94
C ALA A 175 22.14 -5.58 16.53
N VAL A 176 21.29 -5.67 15.49
CA VAL A 176 21.71 -5.49 14.10
C VAL A 176 22.21 -4.06 13.84
N ARG A 177 21.52 -3.03 14.36
CA ARG A 177 22.02 -1.65 14.26
C ARG A 177 23.32 -1.45 15.02
N GLY A 178 23.47 -2.08 16.19
CA GLY A 178 24.69 -2.05 17.00
C GLY A 178 25.92 -2.51 16.21
N TRP A 179 25.80 -3.61 15.47
CA TRP A 179 26.88 -4.11 14.62
C TRP A 179 27.22 -3.18 13.47
N HIS A 180 26.23 -2.55 12.85
CA HIS A 180 26.47 -1.58 11.78
C HIS A 180 27.13 -0.30 12.29
N THR A 181 26.78 0.16 13.50
CA THR A 181 27.44 1.31 14.13
C THR A 181 28.86 1.00 14.62
N ALA A 182 29.11 -0.22 15.10
CA ALA A 182 30.45 -0.67 15.48
C ALA A 182 31.34 -0.99 14.24
N GLY A 183 30.70 -1.30 13.11
CA GLY A 183 31.32 -1.60 11.82
C GLY A 183 31.71 -0.39 10.96
N SER A 184 31.71 0.84 11.50
CA SER A 184 32.35 2.00 10.86
C SER A 184 33.61 2.45 11.63
N PRO A 185 34.78 1.81 11.43
CA PRO A 185 36.05 2.21 12.04
C PRO A 185 36.88 3.11 11.11
N GLU A 186 36.27 4.11 10.45
CA GLU A 186 36.99 4.93 9.46
C GLU A 186 37.08 6.45 9.74
N GLN A 187 36.97 6.90 10.99
CA GLN A 187 37.21 8.33 11.32
C GLN A 187 38.02 8.65 12.59
N VAL A 188 38.68 7.69 13.26
CA VAL A 188 39.50 7.98 14.46
C VAL A 188 41.02 7.79 14.26
N ARG A 189 41.49 7.47 13.04
CA ARG A 189 42.93 7.45 12.70
C ARG A 189 43.25 8.45 11.62
N ASN A 190 43.14 9.75 11.92
CA ASN A 190 43.87 10.82 11.22
C ASN A 190 43.91 12.07 12.13
N ALA A 191 44.32 11.87 13.38
CA ALA A 191 44.77 12.93 14.28
C ALA A 191 45.79 12.29 15.24
N SER A 192 46.97 11.98 14.71
CA SER A 192 48.18 11.69 15.49
C SER A 192 49.35 12.28 14.74
#